data_AF-A0A7J4RTY0-F1
#
_entry.id   AF-A0A7J4RTY0-F1
#
_cell.length_a   1.000
_cell.length_b   1.000
_cell.length_c   1.000
_cell.angle_alpha   90.00
_cell.angle_beta   90.00
_cell.angle_gamma   90.00
#
_symmetry.space_group_name_H-M   'P 1'
#
loop_
_entity.id
_entity.type
_entity.pdbx_description
1 polymer ?
#
loop_
_entity_poly.entity_id
_entity_poly.type
_entity_poly.pdbx_seq_one_letter_code
_entity_poly.pdbx_strand_id
1 'polypeptide(L)'
;MQASTKGAIASSVILLIPGVVLLIIGGVMAGGFIEGEGSSNYSLEITHDMPDQPATKRGYFIFIQGTPGDFNGNGMHDYCENIIVNATHTGGWVSNPFTGYESYNGADETRQTFELEVAHEGSGCDAQHWPKQISLSDGIELVKIGRACYGCQAGTTTITAEYAPTSESESKPVGMWLKDSDKIHEANTLMTIGAILTGLGILIVVIIVTVGILNAKRGSVDGTMPSQQGQREPIEIIERAEPGQPVRFRINKTPRGRDAWVGIYPADAPNQEHGDRWHWLRDIDVNNATLPGQSAGKWSIRVFQDGGYHLKHRLDFEIAAKGETSAHVSYDNIAEGKVAFKSVHGRYLSAQPDGRAEWNRDRADAWEYFHLEKRENGKIALKSAHGKYVSAQPDGSVQINR
;
A
#
# COMPACT_ATOMS: atom_id res chain seq x y z
N MET A 1 4.27 -39.33 -12.34
CA MET A 1 4.09 -37.88 -12.03
C MET A 1 2.64 -37.42 -11.84
N GLN A 2 1.62 -38.04 -12.45
CA GLN A 2 0.20 -37.61 -12.30
C GLN A 2 -0.39 -37.73 -10.88
N ALA A 3 0.11 -38.64 -10.03
CA ALA A 3 -0.34 -38.77 -8.64
C ALA A 3 0.09 -37.59 -7.75
N SER A 4 1.20 -36.93 -8.09
CA SER A 4 1.77 -35.82 -7.30
C SER A 4 0.99 -34.50 -7.47
N THR A 5 0.43 -34.25 -8.65
CA THR A 5 -0.29 -32.99 -8.94
C THR A 5 -1.69 -32.98 -8.32
N LYS A 6 -2.39 -34.11 -8.29
CA LYS A 6 -3.72 -34.23 -7.66
C LYS A 6 -3.64 -34.02 -6.14
N GLY A 7 -2.61 -34.56 -5.49
CA GLY A 7 -2.38 -34.35 -4.05
C GLY A 7 -2.06 -32.89 -3.70
N ALA A 8 -1.28 -32.20 -4.54
CA ALA A 8 -0.94 -30.79 -4.33
C ALA A 8 -2.14 -29.85 -4.54
N ILE A 9 -2.98 -30.10 -5.55
CA ILE A 9 -4.21 -29.33 -5.78
C ILE A 9 -5.18 -29.51 -4.61
N ALA A 10 -5.38 -30.75 -4.14
CA ALA A 10 -6.21 -31.02 -2.97
C ALA A 10 -5.69 -30.28 -1.72
N SER A 11 -4.37 -30.28 -1.51
CA SER A 11 -3.73 -29.57 -0.38
C SER A 11 -3.91 -28.05 -0.45
N SER A 12 -3.89 -27.46 -1.65
CA SER A 12 -4.12 -26.01 -1.81
C SER A 12 -5.55 -25.60 -1.47
N VAL A 13 -6.55 -26.40 -1.86
CA VAL A 13 -7.97 -26.14 -1.55
C VAL A 13 -8.24 -26.30 -0.05
N ILE A 14 -7.58 -27.26 0.60
CA ILE A 14 -7.65 -27.49 2.05
C ILE A 14 -7.14 -26.27 2.85
N LEU A 15 -6.22 -25.47 2.32
CA LEU A 15 -5.72 -24.27 3.01
C LEU A 15 -6.49 -23.00 2.64
N LEU A 16 -6.89 -22.88 1.37
CA LEU A 16 -7.59 -21.69 0.87
C LEU A 16 -8.98 -21.51 1.48
N ILE A 17 -9.79 -22.58 1.53
CA ILE A 17 -11.18 -22.46 1.99
C ILE A 17 -11.24 -22.06 3.47
N PRO A 18 -10.55 -22.75 4.41
CA PRO A 18 -10.55 -22.33 5.80
C PRO A 18 -9.95 -20.94 5.99
N GLY A 19 -8.88 -20.59 5.25
CA GLY A 19 -8.26 -19.27 5.35
C GLY A 19 -9.24 -18.14 5.01
N VAL A 20 -9.98 -18.27 3.90
CA VAL A 20 -10.99 -17.29 3.50
C VAL A 20 -12.16 -17.24 4.49
N VAL A 21 -12.60 -18.38 5.00
CA VAL A 21 -13.68 -18.43 6.01
C VAL A 21 -13.26 -17.70 7.28
N LEU A 22 -12.04 -17.91 7.77
CA LEU A 22 -11.52 -17.24 8.96
C LEU A 22 -11.39 -15.72 8.76
N LEU A 23 -10.98 -15.28 7.56
CA LEU A 23 -10.94 -13.86 7.21
C LEU A 23 -12.34 -13.22 7.26
N ILE A 24 -13.36 -13.91 6.70
CA ILE A 24 -14.74 -13.41 6.71
C ILE A 24 -15.28 -13.34 8.14
N ILE A 25 -15.13 -14.42 8.91
CA ILE A 25 -15.60 -14.48 10.30
C ILE A 25 -14.92 -13.39 11.14
N GLY A 26 -13.60 -13.27 11.05
CA GLY A 26 -12.84 -12.23 11.74
C GLY A 26 -13.28 -10.82 11.35
N GLY A 27 -13.50 -10.58 10.05
CA GLY A 27 -14.01 -9.28 9.57
C GLY A 27 -15.38 -8.91 10.14
N VAL A 28 -16.33 -9.86 10.17
CA VAL A 28 -17.65 -9.65 10.76
C VAL A 28 -17.56 -9.35 12.26
N MET A 29 -16.73 -10.11 12.99
CA MET A 29 -16.57 -9.90 14.43
C MET A 29 -15.89 -8.58 14.79
N ALA A 30 -14.90 -8.13 14.01
CA ALA A 30 -14.26 -6.84 14.21
C ALA A 30 -15.21 -5.65 13.92
N GLY A 31 -16.20 -5.87 13.06
CA GLY A 31 -17.17 -4.86 12.66
C GLY A 31 -18.24 -4.56 13.71
N GLY A 32 -18.67 -5.57 14.48
CA GLY A 32 -19.84 -5.47 15.36
C GLY A 32 -19.66 -4.54 16.57
N PHE A 33 -20.75 -3.86 16.93
CA PHE A 33 -20.90 -3.18 18.22
C PHE A 33 -21.69 -4.06 19.21
N ILE A 34 -21.61 -3.71 20.49
CA ILE A 34 -22.49 -4.27 21.53
C ILE A 34 -23.92 -3.73 21.32
N GLU A 35 -24.93 -4.56 21.60
CA GLU A 35 -26.34 -4.18 21.50
C GLU A 35 -26.66 -2.88 22.27
N GLY A 36 -27.53 -2.04 21.70
CA GLY A 36 -27.91 -0.74 22.27
C GLY A 36 -27.22 0.48 21.63
N GLU A 37 -26.74 0.35 20.39
CA GLU A 37 -26.08 1.40 19.60
C GLU A 37 -26.71 2.80 19.79
N GLY A 38 -25.88 3.78 20.14
CA GLY A 38 -26.31 5.17 20.35
C GLY A 38 -26.97 5.43 21.70
N SER A 39 -27.00 4.45 22.62
CA SER A 39 -27.42 4.69 24.02
C SER A 39 -26.38 5.54 24.76
N SER A 40 -26.81 6.35 25.72
CA SER A 40 -25.94 7.11 26.61
C SER A 40 -25.60 6.38 27.91
N ASN A 41 -26.21 5.21 28.15
CA ASN A 41 -26.00 4.39 29.34
C ASN A 41 -25.96 2.91 28.95
N TYR A 42 -24.92 2.21 29.37
CA TYR A 42 -24.75 0.78 29.20
C TYR A 42 -24.47 0.13 30.55
N SER A 43 -25.08 -1.04 30.77
CA SER A 43 -24.78 -1.93 31.88
C SER A 43 -24.38 -3.29 31.33
N LEU A 44 -23.12 -3.67 31.52
CA LEU A 44 -22.48 -4.81 30.89
C LEU A 44 -22.00 -5.79 31.95
N GLU A 45 -22.51 -7.02 31.91
CA GLU A 45 -22.12 -8.07 32.84
C GLU A 45 -20.90 -8.84 32.30
N ILE A 46 -19.90 -9.01 33.17
CA ILE A 46 -18.73 -9.87 32.97
C ILE A 46 -18.97 -11.12 33.80
N THR A 47 -19.17 -12.25 33.14
CA THR A 47 -19.32 -13.55 33.80
C THR A 47 -17.99 -14.27 33.92
N HIS A 48 -17.94 -15.23 34.83
CA HIS A 48 -16.76 -16.03 35.10
C HIS A 48 -16.85 -17.37 34.36
N ASP A 49 -15.96 -17.60 33.40
CA ASP A 49 -16.02 -18.80 32.56
C ASP A 49 -15.19 -19.98 33.10
N MET A 50 -14.28 -19.75 34.07
CA MET A 50 -13.43 -20.81 34.65
C MET A 50 -13.37 -20.75 36.17
N PRO A 51 -13.81 -21.79 36.91
CA PRO A 51 -13.98 -21.75 38.37
C PRO A 51 -12.70 -21.48 39.19
N ASP A 52 -11.52 -21.65 38.60
CA ASP A 52 -10.24 -21.58 39.31
C ASP A 52 -9.47 -20.27 39.08
N GLN A 53 -9.92 -19.38 38.18
CA GLN A 53 -9.30 -18.07 37.96
C GLN A 53 -10.30 -16.99 37.56
N PRO A 54 -10.20 -15.77 38.13
CA PRO A 54 -11.03 -14.65 37.73
C PRO A 54 -10.83 -14.31 36.25
N ALA A 55 -11.88 -14.51 35.45
CA ALA A 55 -11.94 -14.02 34.07
C ALA A 55 -11.63 -12.51 34.07
N THR A 56 -10.59 -12.10 33.33
CA THR A 56 -10.19 -10.71 33.19
C THR A 56 -10.48 -10.22 31.78
N LYS A 57 -11.04 -9.02 31.67
CA LYS A 57 -11.45 -8.44 30.38
C LYS A 57 -10.43 -7.42 29.89
N ARG A 58 -10.19 -7.35 28.57
CA ARG A 58 -9.44 -6.23 27.94
C ARG A 58 -10.25 -4.94 27.85
N GLY A 59 -11.48 -4.94 28.35
CA GLY A 59 -12.35 -3.78 28.44
C GLY A 59 -13.11 -3.47 27.14
N TYR A 60 -13.65 -2.27 27.10
CA TYR A 60 -14.53 -1.77 26.05
C TYR A 60 -13.95 -0.52 25.41
N PHE A 61 -13.88 -0.47 24.08
CA PHE A 61 -13.60 0.78 23.37
C PHE A 61 -14.91 1.55 23.20
N ILE A 62 -14.88 2.82 23.59
CA ILE A 62 -16.04 3.69 23.55
C ILE A 62 -15.85 4.66 22.39
N PHE A 63 -16.83 4.66 21.49
CA PHE A 63 -16.94 5.56 20.37
C PHE A 63 -18.14 6.48 20.56
N ILE A 64 -18.02 7.70 20.08
CA ILE A 64 -19.07 8.71 20.08
C ILE A 64 -19.09 9.39 18.72
N GLN A 65 -20.21 10.03 18.38
CA GLN A 65 -20.27 10.86 17.19
C GLN A 65 -19.43 12.13 17.40
N GLY A 66 -18.52 12.41 16.48
CA GLY A 66 -17.65 13.58 16.59
C GLY A 66 -16.67 13.68 15.42
N THR A 67 -16.08 14.86 15.28
CA THR A 67 -15.07 15.12 14.25
C THR A 67 -13.70 15.23 14.91
N PRO A 68 -12.69 14.48 14.47
CA PRO A 68 -11.32 14.66 14.93
C PRO A 68 -10.80 16.05 14.59
N GLY A 69 -10.15 16.69 15.56
CA GLY A 69 -9.48 17.96 15.35
C GLY A 69 -9.21 18.67 16.67
N ASP A 70 -8.27 19.59 16.64
CA ASP A 70 -8.05 20.63 17.65
C ASP A 70 -8.31 21.99 16.96
N PHE A 71 -9.57 22.40 16.98
CA PHE A 71 -10.08 23.59 16.32
C PHE A 71 -9.76 24.86 17.11
N ASN A 72 -9.51 24.73 18.41
CA ASN A 72 -9.21 25.86 19.30
C ASN A 72 -7.70 26.05 19.58
N GLY A 73 -6.87 25.08 19.20
CA GLY A 73 -5.40 25.14 19.24
C GLY A 73 -4.80 24.88 20.62
N ASN A 74 -5.51 24.20 21.52
CA ASN A 74 -5.05 23.95 22.89
C ASN A 74 -4.30 22.62 23.07
N GLY A 75 -4.09 21.87 21.98
CA GLY A 75 -3.40 20.58 21.97
C GLY A 75 -4.29 19.38 22.33
N MET A 76 -5.61 19.56 22.47
CA MET A 76 -6.55 18.47 22.73
C MET A 76 -7.63 18.39 21.65
N HIS A 77 -8.16 17.19 21.46
CA HIS A 77 -9.29 17.02 20.55
C HIS A 77 -10.58 17.62 21.13
N ASP A 78 -11.26 18.55 20.41
CA ASP A 78 -12.42 19.29 20.95
C ASP A 78 -13.60 18.38 21.35
N TYR A 79 -13.77 17.26 20.64
CA TYR A 79 -14.83 16.29 20.97
C TYR A 79 -14.60 15.62 22.33
N CYS A 80 -13.35 15.56 22.80
CA CYS A 80 -13.01 15.00 24.10
C CYS A 80 -13.22 16.00 25.25
N GLU A 81 -13.12 17.31 24.97
CA GLU A 81 -13.24 18.35 26.01
C GLU A 81 -14.66 18.49 26.54
N ASN A 82 -15.64 18.25 25.67
CA ASN A 82 -17.03 18.59 25.93
C ASN A 82 -17.86 17.39 26.42
N ILE A 83 -17.26 16.22 26.57
CA ILE A 83 -17.97 14.98 26.88
C ILE A 83 -17.36 14.34 28.11
N ILE A 84 -18.21 14.10 29.09
CA ILE A 84 -17.88 13.41 30.33
C ILE A 84 -18.33 11.96 30.17
N VAL A 85 -17.38 11.04 30.29
CA VAL A 85 -17.66 9.60 30.32
C VAL A 85 -17.30 9.08 31.70
N ASN A 86 -18.27 8.45 32.34
CA ASN A 86 -18.09 7.80 33.63
C ASN A 86 -18.30 6.30 33.48
N ALA A 87 -17.39 5.51 34.04
CA ALA A 87 -17.50 4.07 34.10
C ALA A 87 -17.15 3.53 35.49
N THR A 88 -18.04 2.76 36.09
CA THR A 88 -17.81 2.06 37.36
C THR A 88 -17.97 0.56 37.19
N HIS A 89 -17.38 -0.22 38.11
CA HIS A 89 -17.43 -1.68 38.06
C HIS A 89 -17.62 -2.28 39.45
N THR A 90 -18.52 -3.26 39.56
CA THR A 90 -18.83 -3.91 40.86
C THR A 90 -17.88 -5.05 41.22
N GLY A 91 -17.10 -5.54 40.27
CA GLY A 91 -16.16 -6.66 40.46
C GLY A 91 -14.76 -6.22 40.89
N GLY A 92 -13.93 -7.22 41.23
CA GLY A 92 -12.49 -7.01 41.41
C GLY A 92 -11.79 -6.60 40.12
N TRP A 93 -10.50 -6.26 40.22
CA TRP A 93 -9.72 -5.78 39.07
C TRP A 93 -8.25 -6.13 39.18
N VAL A 94 -7.58 -6.11 38.03
CA VAL A 94 -6.15 -6.40 37.92
C VAL A 94 -5.38 -5.14 37.55
N SER A 95 -4.36 -4.80 38.34
CA SER A 95 -3.37 -3.80 37.94
C SER A 95 -2.40 -4.42 36.94
N ASN A 96 -2.07 -3.68 35.88
CA ASN A 96 -1.19 -4.12 34.78
C ASN A 96 -1.62 -5.48 34.17
N PRO A 97 -2.89 -5.62 33.76
CA PRO A 97 -3.38 -6.90 33.23
C PRO A 97 -2.64 -7.26 31.93
N PHE A 98 -2.47 -8.56 31.66
CA PHE A 98 -1.85 -9.10 30.43
C PHE A 98 -0.35 -8.80 30.27
N THR A 99 0.35 -8.48 31.36
CA THR A 99 1.79 -8.17 31.35
C THR A 99 2.66 -9.29 31.93
N GLY A 100 2.06 -10.28 32.61
CA GLY A 100 2.78 -11.30 33.39
C GLY A 100 3.24 -10.84 34.77
N TYR A 101 2.95 -9.58 35.14
CA TYR A 101 3.21 -8.98 36.45
C TYR A 101 1.91 -8.42 37.06
N GLU A 102 0.86 -9.24 37.00
CA GLU A 102 -0.49 -8.86 37.45
C GLU A 102 -0.57 -8.70 38.97
N SER A 103 -1.31 -7.67 39.42
CA SER A 103 -1.71 -7.53 40.83
C SER A 103 -3.22 -7.53 40.96
N TYR A 104 -3.74 -8.41 41.82
CA TYR A 104 -5.18 -8.59 42.01
C TYR A 104 -5.71 -7.69 43.13
N ASN A 105 -6.79 -6.99 42.84
CA ASN A 105 -7.43 -6.05 43.75
C ASN A 105 -8.89 -6.45 43.96
N GLY A 106 -9.40 -6.18 45.17
CA GLY A 106 -10.81 -6.37 45.49
C GLY A 106 -11.73 -5.42 44.72
N ALA A 107 -13.03 -5.64 44.87
CA ALA A 107 -14.04 -4.75 44.30
C ALA A 107 -13.97 -3.35 44.91
N ASP A 108 -14.10 -2.33 44.07
CA ASP A 108 -14.20 -0.93 44.45
C ASP A 108 -15.14 -0.22 43.47
N GLU A 109 -16.41 -0.10 43.86
CA GLU A 109 -17.46 0.52 43.05
C GLU A 109 -17.26 2.03 42.85
N THR A 110 -16.43 2.67 43.68
CA THR A 110 -16.13 4.11 43.57
C THR A 110 -15.04 4.41 42.56
N ARG A 111 -14.32 3.38 42.12
CA ARG A 111 -13.20 3.51 41.18
C ARG A 111 -13.72 3.86 39.78
N GLN A 112 -13.23 4.97 39.25
CA GLN A 112 -13.33 5.28 37.84
C GLN A 112 -12.56 4.24 37.02
N THR A 113 -13.26 3.56 36.11
CA THR A 113 -12.72 2.52 35.24
C THR A 113 -12.61 2.97 33.78
N PHE A 114 -12.99 4.22 33.49
CA PHE A 114 -12.80 4.87 32.21
C PHE A 114 -11.43 5.56 32.13
N GLU A 115 -10.80 5.46 30.98
CA GLU A 115 -9.55 6.15 30.65
C GLU A 115 -9.64 6.76 29.25
N LEU A 116 -9.23 8.02 29.14
CA LEU A 116 -9.13 8.72 27.86
C LEU A 116 -8.03 8.07 27.02
N GLU A 117 -8.41 7.62 25.82
CA GLU A 117 -7.52 6.86 24.95
C GLU A 117 -8.01 6.95 23.50
N VAL A 118 -7.73 8.07 22.84
CA VAL A 118 -8.17 8.31 21.46
C VAL A 118 -7.53 7.36 20.43
N ALA A 119 -6.28 6.94 20.63
CA ALA A 119 -5.52 6.14 19.66
C ALA A 119 -4.94 4.85 20.26
N HIS A 120 -4.01 4.98 21.22
CA HIS A 120 -3.31 3.91 21.90
C HIS A 120 -3.12 4.26 23.38
N GLU A 121 -2.70 3.30 24.19
CA GLU A 121 -2.43 3.53 25.61
C GLU A 121 -1.55 4.76 25.85
N GLY A 122 -1.99 5.62 26.78
CA GLY A 122 -1.33 6.89 27.10
C GLY A 122 -1.61 8.04 26.11
N SER A 123 -2.37 7.83 25.03
CA SER A 123 -2.67 8.93 24.09
C SER A 123 -3.55 10.02 24.70
N GLY A 124 -4.28 9.71 25.77
CA GLY A 124 -5.23 10.64 26.38
C GLY A 124 -6.18 11.19 25.33
N CYS A 125 -6.28 12.52 25.28
CA CYS A 125 -6.95 13.29 24.23
C CYS A 125 -6.02 14.23 23.48
N ASP A 126 -4.72 13.93 23.47
CA ASP A 126 -3.71 14.75 22.79
C ASP A 126 -3.97 14.77 21.28
N ALA A 127 -4.06 15.97 20.70
CA ALA A 127 -4.32 16.19 19.29
C ALA A 127 -3.17 15.74 18.36
N GLN A 128 -1.99 15.47 18.90
CA GLN A 128 -0.88 14.83 18.17
C GLN A 128 -1.21 13.39 17.77
N HIS A 129 -2.14 12.75 18.47
CA HIS A 129 -2.54 11.36 18.24
C HIS A 129 -3.88 11.28 17.53
N TRP A 130 -3.85 10.94 16.25
CA TRP A 130 -5.08 10.80 15.46
C TRP A 130 -5.99 9.70 16.00
N PRO A 131 -7.29 9.97 16.26
CA PRO A 131 -8.18 9.02 16.88
C PRO A 131 -8.59 7.90 15.94
N LYS A 132 -8.92 6.74 16.51
CA LYS A 132 -9.58 5.66 15.76
C LYS A 132 -10.97 6.13 15.33
N GLN A 133 -11.29 5.92 14.05
CA GLN A 133 -12.54 6.34 13.44
C GLN A 133 -13.30 5.17 12.82
N ILE A 134 -14.63 5.27 12.82
CA ILE A 134 -15.53 4.34 12.16
C ILE A 134 -16.63 5.14 11.47
N SER A 135 -16.78 4.97 10.17
CA SER A 135 -17.91 5.53 9.42
C SER A 135 -19.02 4.48 9.34
N LEU A 136 -20.21 4.83 9.82
CA LEU A 136 -21.41 4.01 9.70
C LEU A 136 -22.08 4.22 8.33
N SER A 137 -22.92 3.26 7.91
CA SER A 137 -23.54 3.26 6.58
C SER A 137 -24.54 4.41 6.34
N ASP A 138 -25.01 5.06 7.40
CA ASP A 138 -25.92 6.21 7.39
C ASP A 138 -25.19 7.56 7.36
N GLY A 139 -23.85 7.55 7.25
CA GLY A 139 -23.03 8.75 7.22
C GLY A 139 -22.64 9.29 8.60
N ILE A 140 -22.94 8.57 9.68
CA ILE A 140 -22.45 8.93 11.02
C ILE A 140 -20.96 8.60 11.11
N GLU A 141 -20.17 9.61 11.50
CA GLU A 141 -18.74 9.45 11.80
C GLU A 141 -18.54 9.30 13.31
N LEU A 142 -17.97 8.16 13.69
CA LEU A 142 -17.66 7.85 15.08
C LEU A 142 -16.16 8.00 15.33
N VAL A 143 -15.83 8.64 16.44
CA VAL A 143 -14.46 8.78 16.96
C VAL A 143 -14.33 8.08 18.30
N LYS A 144 -13.20 7.42 18.52
CA LYS A 144 -12.90 6.81 19.82
C LYS A 144 -12.58 7.90 20.85
N ILE A 145 -13.24 7.85 22.00
CA ILE A 145 -12.97 8.75 23.13
C ILE A 145 -12.16 8.07 24.24
N GLY A 146 -12.29 6.75 24.41
CA GLY A 146 -11.50 6.06 25.42
C GLY A 146 -11.76 4.57 25.53
N ARG A 147 -11.25 4.02 26.63
CA ARG A 147 -11.43 2.63 27.03
C ARG A 147 -12.04 2.57 28.43
N ALA A 148 -12.88 1.57 28.67
CA ALA A 148 -13.43 1.31 30.00
C ALA A 148 -13.20 -0.13 30.45
N CYS A 149 -13.05 -0.31 31.75
CA CYS A 149 -12.94 -1.61 32.40
C CYS A 149 -11.76 -2.50 31.95
N TYR A 150 -10.60 -1.88 31.68
CA TYR A 150 -9.38 -2.61 31.37
C TYR A 150 -8.90 -3.41 32.60
N GLY A 151 -8.84 -4.74 32.47
CA GLY A 151 -8.45 -5.63 33.58
C GLY A 151 -9.54 -5.88 34.62
N CYS A 152 -10.80 -5.52 34.32
CA CYS A 152 -11.92 -5.85 35.20
C CYS A 152 -12.17 -7.35 35.26
N GLN A 153 -12.56 -7.81 36.45
CA GLN A 153 -12.97 -9.20 36.68
C GLN A 153 -14.49 -9.36 36.57
N ALA A 154 -15.00 -10.55 36.87
CA ALA A 154 -16.43 -10.81 36.93
C ALA A 154 -17.17 -9.78 37.80
N GLY A 155 -18.28 -9.25 37.28
CA GLY A 155 -19.02 -8.13 37.85
C GLY A 155 -19.74 -7.34 36.77
N THR A 156 -20.40 -6.24 37.15
CA THR A 156 -21.16 -5.40 36.23
C THR A 156 -20.44 -4.07 36.03
N THR A 157 -20.16 -3.74 34.78
CA THR A 157 -19.63 -2.45 34.36
C THR A 157 -20.77 -1.54 33.93
N THR A 158 -20.90 -0.38 34.56
CA THR A 158 -21.84 0.66 34.10
C THR A 158 -21.04 1.76 33.43
N ILE A 159 -21.42 2.14 32.21
CA ILE A 159 -20.78 3.20 31.42
C ILE A 159 -21.85 4.22 31.07
N THR A 160 -21.56 5.50 31.30
CA THR A 160 -22.45 6.63 30.99
C THR A 160 -21.69 7.72 30.26
N ALA A 161 -22.34 8.40 29.34
CA ALA A 161 -21.78 9.51 28.58
C ALA A 161 -22.76 10.69 28.53
N GLU A 162 -22.26 11.88 28.83
CA GLU A 162 -23.03 13.12 28.82
C GLU A 162 -22.17 14.32 28.39
N TYR A 163 -22.80 15.35 27.84
CA TYR A 163 -22.12 16.61 27.58
C TYR A 163 -21.83 17.34 28.89
N ALA A 164 -20.64 17.93 28.97
CA ALA A 164 -20.27 18.78 30.09
C ALA A 164 -21.34 19.89 30.28
N PRO A 165 -21.83 20.12 31.51
CA PRO A 165 -22.88 21.10 31.73
C PRO A 165 -22.36 22.50 31.43
N THR A 166 -23.08 23.22 30.55
CA THR A 166 -22.90 24.67 30.46
C THR A 166 -23.54 25.33 31.68
N SER A 167 -23.02 26.47 32.13
CA SER A 167 -23.27 27.12 33.43
C SER A 167 -24.73 27.33 33.86
N GLU A 168 -25.71 27.04 33.01
CA GLU A 168 -27.15 27.23 33.25
C GLU A 168 -28.04 26.05 32.81
N SER A 169 -27.49 24.86 32.52
CA SER A 169 -28.27 23.71 32.02
C SER A 169 -27.89 22.35 32.63
N GLU A 170 -28.87 21.46 32.81
CA GLU A 170 -28.64 20.03 33.07
C GLU A 170 -27.78 19.40 31.96
N SER A 171 -26.95 18.43 32.32
CA SER A 171 -26.12 17.66 31.38
C SER A 171 -27.01 16.89 30.41
N LYS A 172 -26.62 16.89 29.13
CA LYS A 172 -27.38 16.20 28.08
C LYS A 172 -26.75 14.85 27.77
N PRO A 173 -27.53 13.76 27.64
CA PRO A 173 -26.98 12.45 27.30
C PRO A 173 -26.31 12.45 25.93
N VAL A 174 -25.20 11.73 25.82
CA VAL A 174 -24.43 11.54 24.57
C VAL A 174 -24.59 10.09 24.14
N GLY A 175 -25.02 9.86 22.90
CA GLY A 175 -25.05 8.50 22.35
C GLY A 175 -23.64 7.95 22.16
N MET A 176 -23.43 6.71 22.59
CA MET A 176 -22.15 6.02 22.44
C MET A 176 -22.31 4.63 21.80
N TRP A 177 -21.21 4.14 21.25
CA TRP A 177 -21.08 2.85 20.58
C TRP A 177 -19.90 2.11 21.19
N LEU A 178 -20.15 0.91 21.72
CA LEU A 178 -19.15 0.15 22.45
C LEU A 178 -18.69 -1.04 21.60
N LYS A 179 -17.37 -1.20 21.51
CA LYS A 179 -16.75 -2.42 20.97
C LYS A 179 -16.05 -3.20 22.08
N ASP A 180 -16.29 -4.50 22.12
CA ASP A 180 -15.62 -5.40 23.05
C ASP A 180 -14.17 -5.64 22.59
N SER A 181 -13.19 -5.21 23.39
CA SER A 181 -11.78 -5.31 23.01
C SER A 181 -11.31 -6.77 22.93
N ASP A 182 -11.91 -7.69 23.66
CA ASP A 182 -11.56 -9.11 23.59
C ASP A 182 -12.04 -9.71 22.26
N LYS A 183 -13.27 -9.41 21.85
CA LYS A 183 -13.79 -9.82 20.54
C LYS A 183 -12.98 -9.25 19.39
N ILE A 184 -12.52 -8.00 19.49
CA ILE A 184 -11.62 -7.42 18.47
C ILE A 184 -10.28 -8.17 18.43
N HIS A 185 -9.72 -8.53 19.59
CA HIS A 185 -8.47 -9.28 19.65
C HIS A 185 -8.61 -10.69 19.04
N GLU A 186 -9.70 -11.39 19.35
CA GLU A 186 -10.04 -12.68 18.75
C GLU A 186 -10.24 -12.56 17.23
N ALA A 187 -10.98 -11.54 16.79
CA ALA A 187 -11.19 -11.24 15.38
C ALA A 187 -9.86 -11.02 14.65
N ASN A 188 -8.96 -10.20 15.20
CA ASN A 188 -7.63 -9.94 14.64
C ASN A 188 -6.78 -11.22 14.57
N THR A 189 -6.87 -12.08 15.59
CA THR A 189 -6.18 -13.37 15.61
C THR A 189 -6.66 -14.27 14.47
N LEU A 190 -7.98 -14.39 14.30
CA LEU A 190 -8.58 -15.20 13.24
C LEU A 190 -8.26 -14.64 11.85
N MET A 191 -8.30 -13.32 11.67
CA MET A 191 -7.90 -12.68 10.41
C MET A 191 -6.42 -12.94 10.10
N THR A 192 -5.54 -12.90 11.10
CA THR A 192 -4.11 -13.17 10.91
C THR A 192 -3.87 -14.62 10.48
N ILE A 193 -4.48 -15.58 11.18
CA ILE A 193 -4.40 -17.01 10.81
C ILE A 193 -4.99 -17.23 9.41
N GLY A 194 -6.15 -16.62 9.13
CA GLY A 194 -6.81 -16.69 7.84
C GLY A 194 -5.92 -16.17 6.70
N ALA A 195 -5.29 -15.02 6.88
CA ALA A 195 -4.37 -14.43 5.91
C ALA A 195 -3.17 -15.34 5.61
N ILE A 196 -2.58 -15.97 6.64
CA ILE A 196 -1.47 -16.90 6.48
C ILE A 196 -1.90 -18.13 5.69
N LEU A 197 -3.03 -18.76 6.05
CA LEU A 197 -3.53 -19.95 5.37
C LEU A 197 -3.90 -19.66 3.91
N THR A 198 -4.58 -18.55 3.65
CA THR A 198 -4.91 -18.12 2.29
C THR A 198 -3.63 -17.82 1.50
N GLY A 199 -2.65 -17.12 2.09
CA GLY A 199 -1.38 -16.83 1.43
C GLY A 199 -0.59 -18.08 1.04
N LEU A 200 -0.47 -19.04 1.96
CA LEU A 200 0.18 -20.34 1.69
C LEU A 200 -0.58 -21.13 0.61
N GLY A 201 -1.91 -21.13 0.68
CA GLY A 201 -2.77 -21.75 -0.33
C GLY A 201 -2.54 -21.16 -1.73
N ILE A 202 -2.50 -19.83 -1.85
CA ILE A 202 -2.22 -19.12 -3.11
C ILE A 202 -0.83 -19.48 -3.64
N LEU A 203 0.19 -19.50 -2.77
CA LEU A 203 1.55 -19.83 -3.16
C LEU A 203 1.65 -21.23 -3.76
N ILE A 204 0.98 -22.22 -3.16
CA ILE A 204 0.94 -23.59 -3.69
C ILE A 204 0.27 -23.63 -5.06
N VAL A 205 -0.84 -22.92 -5.27
CA VAL A 205 -1.50 -22.84 -6.59
C VAL A 205 -0.56 -22.23 -7.62
N VAL A 206 0.15 -21.14 -7.29
CA VAL A 206 1.13 -20.51 -8.18
C VAL A 206 2.26 -21.48 -8.54
N ILE A 207 2.79 -22.23 -7.58
CA ILE A 207 3.82 -23.25 -7.82
C ILE A 207 3.28 -24.36 -8.74
N ILE A 208 2.06 -24.84 -8.53
CA ILE A 208 1.45 -25.87 -9.39
C ILE A 208 1.26 -25.35 -10.82
N VAL A 209 0.77 -24.13 -10.97
CA VAL A 209 0.55 -23.51 -12.30
C VAL A 209 1.88 -23.31 -13.02
N THR A 210 2.90 -22.76 -12.35
CA THR A 210 4.23 -22.54 -12.93
C THR A 210 4.92 -23.85 -13.31
N VAL A 211 4.91 -24.87 -12.44
CA VAL A 211 5.43 -26.21 -12.76
C VAL A 211 4.64 -26.87 -13.89
N GLY A 212 3.32 -26.70 -13.93
CA GLY A 212 2.47 -27.17 -15.03
C GLY A 212 2.87 -26.55 -16.37
N ILE A 213 3.08 -25.24 -16.42
CA ILE A 213 3.54 -24.51 -17.62
C ILE A 213 4.94 -24.98 -18.04
N LEU A 214 5.87 -25.18 -17.10
CA LEU A 214 7.22 -25.65 -17.38
C LEU A 214 7.24 -27.10 -17.92
N ASN A 215 6.39 -27.98 -17.38
CA ASN A 215 6.28 -29.36 -17.86
C ASN A 215 5.60 -29.43 -19.24
N ALA A 216 4.62 -28.57 -19.52
CA ALA A 216 4.03 -28.45 -20.86
C ALA A 216 5.07 -28.02 -21.91
N LYS A 217 6.06 -27.18 -21.53
CA LYS A 217 7.17 -26.78 -22.41
C LYS A 217 8.22 -27.89 -22.64
N ARG A 218 8.31 -28.91 -21.78
CA ARG A 218 9.23 -30.05 -21.95
C ARG A 218 8.67 -31.19 -22.82
N GLY A 219 7.38 -31.14 -23.17
CA GLY A 219 6.69 -32.19 -23.93
C GLY A 219 6.50 -31.93 -25.43
N SER A 220 7.11 -30.89 -26.01
CA SER A 220 6.97 -30.56 -27.43
C SER A 220 8.34 -30.32 -28.07
N VAL A 221 8.97 -31.43 -28.47
CA VAL A 221 9.91 -31.47 -29.59
C VAL A 221 9.27 -32.41 -30.60
N ASP A 222 8.39 -31.88 -31.44
CA ASP A 222 8.31 -32.27 -32.85
C ASP A 222 7.49 -31.22 -33.59
N GLY A 223 7.93 -30.91 -34.81
CA GLY A 223 7.41 -29.83 -35.62
C GLY A 223 5.97 -30.07 -36.04
N THR A 224 5.14 -29.04 -35.89
CA THR A 224 4.24 -28.47 -36.91
C THR A 224 3.51 -27.31 -36.22
N MET A 225 3.67 -26.09 -36.72
CA MET A 225 2.96 -24.92 -36.20
C MET A 225 1.50 -24.94 -36.66
N PRO A 226 0.53 -24.74 -35.75
CA PRO A 226 -0.67 -23.97 -36.06
C PRO A 226 -0.68 -22.65 -35.30
N SER A 227 -1.15 -21.63 -36.01
CA SER A 227 -1.25 -20.22 -35.63
C SER A 227 -1.92 -19.97 -34.27
N GLN A 228 -1.21 -19.30 -33.37
CA GLN A 228 -1.75 -18.70 -32.14
C GLN A 228 -2.50 -17.40 -32.48
N GLN A 229 -3.81 -17.36 -32.23
CA GLN A 229 -4.54 -16.10 -32.09
C GLN A 229 -4.10 -15.42 -30.78
N GLY A 230 -3.65 -14.17 -30.90
CA GLY A 230 -2.87 -13.45 -29.89
C GLY A 230 -3.59 -13.09 -28.59
N GLN A 231 -2.87 -13.20 -27.47
CA GLN A 231 -3.22 -12.51 -26.24
C GLN A 231 -2.68 -11.07 -26.27
N ARG A 232 -3.57 -10.09 -26.12
CA ARG A 232 -3.21 -8.67 -25.99
C ARG A 232 -2.61 -8.36 -24.61
N GLU A 233 -1.68 -7.40 -24.58
CA GLU A 233 -1.04 -6.93 -23.34
C GLU A 233 -2.05 -6.25 -22.41
N PRO A 234 -1.93 -6.35 -21.08
CA PRO A 234 -2.93 -5.82 -20.14
C PRO A 234 -3.16 -4.30 -20.22
N ILE A 235 -2.11 -3.54 -20.53
CA ILE A 235 -2.13 -2.09 -20.74
C ILE A 235 -1.34 -1.80 -22.02
N GLU A 236 -1.88 -0.94 -22.88
CA GLU A 236 -1.21 -0.50 -24.11
C GLU A 236 -1.26 1.02 -24.20
N ILE A 237 -0.13 1.64 -24.53
CA ILE A 237 -0.09 3.06 -24.87
C ILE A 237 -0.62 3.20 -26.31
N ILE A 238 -1.62 4.05 -26.51
CA ILE A 238 -2.30 4.21 -27.80
C ILE A 238 -1.45 5.06 -28.77
N GLU A 239 -0.79 6.08 -28.24
CA GLU A 239 0.04 7.05 -28.97
C GLU A 239 1.33 7.30 -28.19
N ARG A 240 2.43 7.56 -28.91
CA ARG A 240 3.73 7.85 -28.26
C ARG A 240 3.58 8.99 -27.25
N ALA A 241 3.95 8.75 -26.00
CA ALA A 241 3.94 9.76 -24.96
C ALA A 241 5.05 10.80 -25.19
N GLU A 242 4.68 12.08 -25.22
CA GLU A 242 5.61 13.20 -25.37
C GLU A 242 5.72 14.01 -24.06
N PRO A 243 6.86 14.67 -23.81
CA PRO A 243 7.02 15.52 -22.63
C PRO A 243 5.95 16.62 -22.58
N GLY A 244 5.28 16.70 -21.44
CA GLY A 244 4.21 17.67 -21.18
C GLY A 244 2.89 17.40 -21.90
N GLN A 245 2.80 16.34 -22.73
CA GLN A 245 1.55 15.94 -23.39
C GLN A 245 0.83 14.86 -22.60
N PRO A 246 -0.52 14.87 -22.55
CA PRO A 246 -1.28 13.83 -21.86
C PRO A 246 -0.97 12.42 -22.40
N VAL A 247 -0.85 11.44 -21.51
CA VAL A 247 -0.52 10.07 -21.88
C VAL A 247 -1.80 9.30 -22.16
N ARG A 248 -1.99 8.87 -23.41
CA ARG A 248 -3.16 8.11 -23.86
C ARG A 248 -2.90 6.62 -23.87
N PHE A 249 -3.77 5.85 -23.25
CA PHE A 249 -3.60 4.41 -23.06
C PHE A 249 -4.94 3.69 -23.03
N ARG A 250 -4.88 2.36 -23.17
CA ARG A 250 -6.02 1.47 -22.93
C ARG A 250 -5.66 0.39 -21.94
N ILE A 251 -6.65 -0.08 -21.20
CA ILE A 251 -6.55 -1.20 -20.28
C ILE A 251 -7.34 -2.36 -20.88
N ASN A 252 -6.64 -3.30 -21.52
CA ASN A 252 -7.26 -4.47 -22.15
C ASN A 252 -7.74 -5.51 -21.12
N LYS A 253 -7.18 -5.48 -19.90
CA LYS A 253 -7.57 -6.36 -18.79
C LYS A 253 -7.97 -5.52 -17.58
N THR A 254 -9.23 -5.11 -17.51
CA THR A 254 -9.73 -4.29 -16.40
C THR A 254 -9.96 -5.13 -15.14
N PRO A 255 -9.46 -4.68 -13.96
CA PRO A 255 -9.83 -5.28 -12.68
C PRO A 255 -11.36 -5.24 -12.45
N ARG A 256 -11.88 -6.19 -11.68
CA ARG A 256 -13.29 -6.21 -11.26
C ARG A 256 -13.43 -5.44 -9.95
N GLY A 257 -14.24 -4.39 -9.93
CA GLY A 257 -14.48 -3.58 -8.72
C GLY A 257 -14.83 -2.14 -9.08
N ARG A 258 -15.61 -1.46 -8.22
CA ARG A 258 -15.97 -0.05 -8.41
C ARG A 258 -14.88 0.92 -7.95
N ASP A 259 -13.95 0.42 -7.13
CA ASP A 259 -12.85 1.18 -6.54
C ASP A 259 -11.52 0.86 -7.24
N ALA A 260 -11.55 0.28 -8.44
CA ALA A 260 -10.32 0.17 -9.22
C ALA A 260 -9.93 1.55 -9.76
N TRP A 261 -8.65 1.89 -9.72
CA TRP A 261 -8.14 3.16 -10.20
C TRP A 261 -6.80 3.00 -10.90
N VAL A 262 -6.39 4.00 -11.68
CA VAL A 262 -5.14 4.02 -12.43
C VAL A 262 -4.39 5.32 -12.17
N GLY A 263 -3.07 5.24 -12.04
CA GLY A 263 -2.21 6.42 -11.90
C GLY A 263 -0.93 6.32 -12.73
N ILE A 264 -0.26 7.46 -12.90
CA ILE A 264 1.05 7.58 -13.54
C ILE A 264 2.12 8.01 -12.53
N TYR A 265 3.24 7.30 -12.52
CA TYR A 265 4.28 7.39 -11.49
C TYR A 265 5.67 7.48 -12.11
N PRO A 266 6.65 8.14 -11.47
CA PRO A 266 8.04 7.85 -11.76
C PRO A 266 8.27 6.33 -11.61
N ALA A 267 9.04 5.72 -12.52
CA ALA A 267 9.12 4.26 -12.58
C ALA A 267 9.64 3.62 -11.28
N ASP A 268 10.50 4.32 -10.55
CA ASP A 268 11.10 3.93 -9.28
C ASP A 268 10.32 4.38 -8.03
N ALA A 269 9.32 5.24 -8.19
CA ALA A 269 8.55 5.76 -7.07
C ALA A 269 7.62 4.69 -6.44
N PRO A 270 7.35 4.75 -5.13
CA PRO A 270 6.38 3.89 -4.46
C PRO A 270 4.93 4.21 -4.91
N ASN A 271 4.00 3.29 -4.67
CA ASN A 271 2.60 3.42 -5.15
C ASN A 271 1.84 4.58 -4.50
N GLN A 272 2.34 5.10 -3.37
CA GLN A 272 1.79 6.22 -2.63
C GLN A 272 2.12 7.58 -3.26
N GLU A 273 3.10 7.65 -4.16
CA GLU A 273 3.61 8.90 -4.73
C GLU A 273 2.96 9.25 -6.09
N HIS A 274 1.63 9.21 -6.15
CA HIS A 274 0.89 9.59 -7.35
C HIS A 274 0.52 11.07 -7.40
N GLY A 275 0.29 11.72 -6.25
CA GLY A 275 -0.27 13.07 -6.21
C GLY A 275 -1.67 13.11 -6.83
N ASP A 276 -1.98 14.11 -7.66
CA ASP A 276 -3.28 14.20 -8.34
C ASP A 276 -3.32 13.46 -9.70
N ARG A 277 -2.33 12.61 -9.99
CA ARG A 277 -2.13 12.01 -11.32
C ARG A 277 -2.77 10.63 -11.45
N TRP A 278 -4.05 10.54 -11.12
CA TRP A 278 -4.81 9.29 -11.08
C TRP A 278 -6.29 9.49 -11.43
N HIS A 279 -6.97 8.40 -11.79
CA HIS A 279 -8.42 8.36 -12.04
C HIS A 279 -9.04 7.04 -11.58
N TRP A 280 -10.26 7.08 -11.08
CA TRP A 280 -11.08 5.87 -10.93
C TRP A 280 -11.39 5.27 -12.30
N LEU A 281 -11.27 3.95 -12.45
CA LEU A 281 -11.58 3.27 -13.70
C LEU A 281 -13.05 3.39 -14.11
N ARG A 282 -13.96 3.60 -13.14
CA ARG A 282 -15.38 3.83 -13.39
C ARG A 282 -15.71 5.20 -14.00
N ASP A 283 -14.79 6.16 -13.89
CA ASP A 283 -15.00 7.54 -14.30
C ASP A 283 -14.28 7.86 -15.64
N ILE A 284 -13.65 6.87 -16.27
CA ILE A 284 -12.90 7.01 -17.53
C ILE A 284 -13.30 5.93 -18.55
N ASP A 285 -13.11 6.21 -19.85
CA ASP A 285 -13.17 5.17 -20.88
C ASP A 285 -11.85 4.38 -20.90
N VAL A 286 -11.89 3.16 -20.35
CA VAL A 286 -10.73 2.25 -20.27
C VAL A 286 -10.13 1.86 -21.62
N ASN A 287 -10.85 2.02 -22.75
CA ASN A 287 -10.33 1.74 -24.08
C ASN A 287 -9.59 2.92 -24.71
N ASN A 288 -9.72 4.10 -24.10
CA ASN A 288 -9.14 5.36 -24.56
C ASN A 288 -8.95 6.36 -23.40
N ALA A 289 -8.25 5.92 -22.35
CA ALA A 289 -8.01 6.68 -21.14
C ALA A 289 -6.84 7.66 -21.34
N THR A 290 -6.84 8.73 -20.54
CA THR A 290 -5.80 9.76 -20.58
C THR A 290 -5.36 10.12 -19.16
N LEU A 291 -4.04 10.28 -18.94
CA LEU A 291 -3.45 10.78 -17.69
C LEU A 291 -2.67 12.08 -17.99
N PRO A 292 -2.48 12.97 -17.00
CA PRO A 292 -1.80 14.25 -17.20
C PRO A 292 -0.38 14.06 -17.74
N GLY A 293 0.06 15.00 -18.58
CA GLY A 293 1.37 14.93 -19.20
C GLY A 293 2.51 15.04 -18.19
N GLN A 294 3.59 14.29 -18.43
CA GLN A 294 4.74 14.23 -17.53
C GLN A 294 6.01 14.73 -18.22
N SER A 295 7.03 15.08 -17.44
CA SER A 295 8.35 15.44 -17.98
C SER A 295 9.02 14.22 -18.63
N ALA A 296 10.09 14.46 -19.38
CA ALA A 296 10.91 13.37 -19.89
C ALA A 296 11.45 12.50 -18.74
N GLY A 297 11.52 11.19 -18.95
CA GLY A 297 12.00 10.24 -17.94
C GLY A 297 11.27 8.89 -17.99
N LYS A 298 11.60 8.02 -17.03
CA LYS A 298 10.98 6.70 -16.88
C LYS A 298 9.71 6.82 -16.04
N TRP A 299 8.61 6.37 -16.60
CA TRP A 299 7.29 6.44 -16.00
C TRP A 299 6.63 5.07 -15.98
N SER A 300 5.59 4.95 -15.16
CA SER A 300 4.85 3.72 -14.94
C SER A 300 3.36 4.03 -14.86
N ILE A 301 2.56 3.42 -15.74
CA ILE A 301 1.11 3.37 -15.56
C ILE A 301 0.79 2.17 -14.68
N ARG A 302 0.11 2.43 -13.57
CA ARG A 302 -0.21 1.42 -12.56
C ARG A 302 -1.71 1.40 -12.33
N VAL A 303 -2.31 0.23 -12.55
CA VAL A 303 -3.73 -0.02 -12.30
C VAL A 303 -3.86 -0.78 -11.00
N PHE A 304 -4.66 -0.26 -10.08
CA PHE A 304 -4.97 -0.82 -8.78
C PHE A 304 -6.37 -1.42 -8.80
N GLN A 305 -6.55 -2.56 -8.13
CA GLN A 305 -7.82 -3.29 -8.17
C GLN A 305 -8.85 -2.79 -7.14
N ASP A 306 -8.44 -1.96 -6.19
CA ASP A 306 -9.26 -1.42 -5.09
C ASP A 306 -8.80 0.00 -4.73
N GLY A 307 -9.53 0.67 -3.83
CA GLY A 307 -9.24 2.05 -3.39
C GLY A 307 -7.93 2.19 -2.60
N GLY A 308 -7.21 1.09 -2.36
CA GLY A 308 -5.84 1.09 -1.84
C GLY A 308 -4.80 0.95 -2.95
N TYR A 309 -3.61 0.49 -2.57
CA TYR A 309 -2.44 0.42 -3.47
C TYR A 309 -2.13 -1.00 -3.96
N HIS A 310 -3.14 -1.88 -4.06
CA HIS A 310 -3.00 -3.25 -4.58
C HIS A 310 -2.85 -3.27 -6.10
N LEU A 311 -1.59 -3.27 -6.56
CA LEU A 311 -1.22 -3.23 -7.97
C LEU A 311 -1.71 -4.47 -8.73
N LYS A 312 -2.51 -4.25 -9.77
CA LYS A 312 -3.02 -5.29 -10.66
C LYS A 312 -2.20 -5.41 -11.95
N HIS A 313 -1.97 -4.27 -12.59
CA HIS A 313 -1.24 -4.19 -13.85
C HIS A 313 -0.29 -3.00 -13.79
N ARG A 314 0.89 -3.18 -14.37
CA ARG A 314 1.94 -2.17 -14.44
C ARG A 314 2.52 -2.18 -15.85
N LEU A 315 2.67 -0.99 -16.41
CA LEU A 315 3.35 -0.76 -17.67
C LEU A 315 4.40 0.31 -17.45
N ASP A 316 5.67 -0.09 -17.53
CA ASP A 316 6.79 0.84 -17.49
C ASP A 316 7.13 1.30 -18.90
N PHE A 317 7.32 2.60 -19.08
CA PHE A 317 7.59 3.23 -20.36
C PHE A 317 8.46 4.46 -20.16
N GLU A 318 8.97 5.01 -21.25
CA GLU A 318 9.85 6.17 -21.22
C GLU A 318 9.26 7.29 -22.06
N ILE A 319 9.19 8.49 -21.47
CA ILE A 319 8.82 9.72 -22.18
C ILE A 319 10.13 10.37 -22.62
N ALA A 320 10.37 10.37 -23.93
CA ALA A 320 11.61 10.89 -24.50
C ALA A 320 11.63 12.43 -24.46
N ALA A 321 12.74 13.05 -24.03
CA ALA A 321 12.88 14.51 -23.97
C ALA A 321 12.70 15.19 -25.33
N LYS A 322 12.09 16.38 -25.35
CA LYS A 322 11.84 17.12 -26.58
C LYS A 322 13.14 17.77 -27.07
N GLY A 323 13.65 17.25 -28.19
CA GLY A 323 14.90 17.62 -28.85
C GLY A 323 16.00 16.65 -28.43
N GLU A 324 16.37 15.66 -29.23
CA GLU A 324 16.74 15.81 -30.63
C GLU A 324 15.78 15.12 -31.59
N THR A 325 15.43 15.84 -32.65
CA THR A 325 14.78 15.30 -33.84
C THR A 325 15.54 14.09 -34.36
N SER A 326 14.87 12.94 -34.35
CA SER A 326 14.84 12.06 -35.51
C SER A 326 13.35 11.79 -35.70
N ALA A 327 12.64 12.57 -36.53
CA ALA A 327 12.47 12.21 -37.93
C ALA A 327 12.39 10.70 -38.13
N HIS A 328 11.39 10.27 -38.87
CA HIS A 328 11.52 9.06 -39.66
C HIS A 328 12.84 9.17 -40.45
N VAL A 329 13.93 8.63 -39.92
CA VAL A 329 15.20 8.53 -40.63
C VAL A 329 15.04 7.26 -41.43
N SER A 330 14.61 7.42 -42.68
CA SER A 330 15.26 6.63 -43.73
C SER A 330 16.76 6.77 -43.48
N TYR A 331 17.49 5.67 -43.62
CA TYR A 331 18.89 5.44 -43.22
C TYR A 331 19.96 6.42 -43.77
N ASP A 332 19.62 7.68 -44.07
CA ASP A 332 20.40 8.59 -44.91
C ASP A 332 20.97 9.81 -44.16
N ASN A 333 20.38 10.26 -43.03
CA ASN A 333 20.73 11.57 -42.45
C ASN A 333 21.14 11.56 -40.96
N ILE A 334 22.26 10.92 -40.61
CA ILE A 334 23.03 11.32 -39.41
C ILE A 334 23.69 12.70 -39.73
N ALA A 335 23.88 13.63 -38.79
CA ALA A 335 24.66 14.84 -39.06
C ALA A 335 26.09 14.65 -38.53
N GLU A 336 27.11 14.94 -39.34
CA GLU A 336 28.51 14.93 -38.88
C GLU A 336 28.72 16.06 -37.85
N GLY A 337 29.40 15.77 -36.73
CA GLY A 337 29.53 16.75 -35.65
C GLY A 337 30.44 16.32 -34.50
N LYS A 338 30.77 17.30 -33.63
CA LYS A 338 31.51 17.06 -32.38
C LYS A 338 30.54 16.67 -31.26
N VAL A 339 30.82 15.57 -30.58
CA VAL A 339 30.02 15.02 -29.48
C VAL A 339 30.88 14.81 -28.24
N ALA A 340 30.30 14.92 -27.04
CA ALA A 340 30.95 14.57 -25.79
C ALA A 340 30.05 13.61 -25.00
N PHE A 341 30.64 12.61 -24.36
CA PHE A 341 29.88 11.58 -23.63
C PHE A 341 29.99 11.81 -22.12
N LYS A 342 28.85 11.89 -21.41
CA LYS A 342 28.78 12.04 -19.96
C LYS A 342 28.16 10.79 -19.34
N SER A 343 28.80 10.24 -18.33
CA SER A 343 28.30 9.09 -17.58
C SER A 343 27.14 9.48 -16.66
N VAL A 344 26.40 8.47 -16.19
CA VAL A 344 25.34 8.64 -15.19
C VAL A 344 25.85 9.22 -13.86
N HIS A 345 27.15 9.08 -13.58
CA HIS A 345 27.82 9.68 -12.42
C HIS A 345 28.31 11.10 -12.66
N GLY A 346 27.92 11.70 -13.79
CA GLY A 346 28.23 13.07 -14.15
C GLY A 346 29.66 13.30 -14.66
N ARG A 347 30.44 12.25 -14.93
CA ARG A 347 31.82 12.35 -15.42
C ARG A 347 31.89 12.19 -16.94
N TYR A 348 32.71 12.99 -17.61
CA TYR A 348 32.90 12.94 -19.05
C TYR A 348 33.97 11.91 -19.47
N LEU A 349 33.74 11.29 -20.63
CA LEU A 349 34.69 10.40 -21.29
C LEU A 349 35.83 11.20 -21.91
N SER A 350 37.05 10.93 -21.46
CA SER A 350 38.27 11.57 -21.89
C SER A 350 39.13 10.60 -22.70
N ALA A 351 39.53 11.01 -23.90
CA ALA A 351 40.50 10.28 -24.70
C ALA A 351 41.93 10.63 -24.27
N GLN A 352 42.66 9.65 -23.75
CA GLN A 352 44.06 9.87 -23.38
C GLN A 352 44.98 9.70 -24.61
N PRO A 353 46.13 10.41 -24.67
CA PRO A 353 47.09 10.26 -25.77
C PRO A 353 47.61 8.81 -25.94
N ASP A 354 47.73 8.08 -24.84
CA ASP A 354 48.15 6.67 -24.80
C ASP A 354 47.08 5.70 -25.33
N GLY A 355 45.86 6.17 -25.61
CA GLY A 355 44.74 5.40 -26.15
C GLY A 355 43.78 4.85 -25.10
N ARG A 356 43.96 5.20 -23.82
CA ARG A 356 42.99 4.85 -22.77
C ARG A 356 41.74 5.73 -22.84
N ALA A 357 40.63 5.12 -22.43
CA ALA A 357 39.36 5.81 -22.20
C ALA A 357 39.17 6.01 -20.69
N GLU A 358 39.03 7.25 -20.23
CA GLU A 358 38.81 7.56 -18.81
C GLU A 358 37.48 8.28 -18.59
N TRP A 359 36.72 7.90 -17.56
CA TRP A 359 35.42 8.50 -17.21
C TRP A 359 35.50 9.27 -15.89
N ASN A 360 36.31 10.32 -15.84
CA ASN A 360 36.68 10.98 -14.58
C ASN A 360 36.79 12.51 -14.67
N ARG A 361 36.35 13.14 -15.77
CA ARG A 361 36.39 14.61 -15.93
C ARG A 361 35.06 15.25 -15.55
N ASP A 362 35.08 16.39 -14.87
CA ASP A 362 33.85 17.09 -14.44
C ASP A 362 33.28 18.04 -15.49
N ARG A 363 34.08 18.34 -16.52
CA ARG A 363 33.68 19.16 -17.69
C ARG A 363 34.23 18.55 -18.97
N ALA A 364 33.52 18.78 -20.07
CA ALA A 364 34.03 18.47 -21.40
C ALA A 364 34.98 19.58 -21.87
N ASP A 365 36.20 19.21 -22.19
CA ASP A 365 37.18 20.05 -22.85
C ASP A 365 37.73 19.29 -24.08
N ALA A 366 38.82 19.77 -24.67
CA ALA A 366 39.37 19.27 -25.92
C ALA A 366 39.46 17.73 -26.01
N TRP A 367 39.79 17.02 -24.93
CA TRP A 367 40.01 15.57 -24.93
C TRP A 367 38.71 14.77 -24.76
N GLU A 368 37.62 15.42 -24.37
CA GLU A 368 36.30 14.80 -24.19
C GLU A 368 35.41 14.93 -25.42
N TYR A 369 35.83 15.72 -26.42
CA TYR A 369 35.14 15.87 -27.69
C TYR A 369 35.62 14.84 -28.73
N PHE A 370 34.66 14.12 -29.32
CA PHE A 370 34.84 13.16 -30.39
C PHE A 370 34.15 13.65 -31.66
N HIS A 371 34.77 13.43 -32.82
CA HIS A 371 34.13 13.65 -34.11
C HIS A 371 33.37 12.39 -34.53
N LEU A 372 32.09 12.56 -34.78
CA LEU A 372 31.26 11.52 -35.36
C LEU A 372 31.46 11.53 -36.88
N GLU A 373 32.01 10.43 -37.38
CA GLU A 373 32.17 10.18 -38.81
C GLU A 373 31.18 9.11 -39.24
N LYS A 374 30.40 9.38 -40.29
CA LYS A 374 29.61 8.32 -40.91
C LYS A 374 30.50 7.36 -41.68
N ARG A 375 30.14 6.09 -41.65
CA ARG A 375 30.74 5.02 -42.44
C ARG A 375 29.64 4.32 -43.24
N GLU A 376 30.03 3.56 -44.25
CA GLU A 376 29.10 2.81 -45.09
C GLU A 376 28.22 1.86 -44.27
N ASN A 377 27.03 1.54 -44.82
CA ASN A 377 26.03 0.66 -44.19
C ASN A 377 25.49 1.16 -42.85
N GLY A 378 25.35 2.49 -42.70
CA GLY A 378 24.78 3.10 -41.50
C GLY A 378 25.66 2.97 -40.24
N LYS A 379 26.93 2.59 -40.41
CA LYS A 379 27.90 2.54 -39.32
C LYS A 379 28.43 3.92 -39.01
N ILE A 380 28.92 4.11 -37.78
CA ILE A 380 29.59 5.35 -37.37
C ILE A 380 30.96 5.03 -36.77
N ALA A 381 31.88 5.98 -36.86
CA ALA A 381 33.16 5.96 -36.18
C ALA A 381 33.29 7.21 -35.30
N LEU A 382 33.87 7.06 -34.12
CA LEU A 382 34.09 8.15 -33.17
C LEU A 382 35.57 8.43 -33.07
N LYS A 383 36.02 9.57 -33.60
CA LYS A 383 37.42 9.98 -33.63
C LYS A 383 37.73 10.96 -32.49
N SER A 384 38.70 10.63 -31.64
CA SER A 384 39.14 11.52 -30.56
C SER A 384 39.96 12.70 -31.07
N ALA A 385 40.21 13.67 -30.19
CA ALA A 385 41.13 14.79 -30.45
C ALA A 385 42.57 14.35 -30.78
N HIS A 386 42.95 13.12 -30.45
CA HIS A 386 44.26 12.54 -30.77
C HIS A 386 44.26 11.76 -32.10
N GLY A 387 43.17 11.84 -32.86
CA GLY A 387 43.05 11.20 -34.17
C GLY A 387 42.79 9.69 -34.14
N LYS A 388 42.66 9.10 -32.94
CA LYS A 388 42.39 7.68 -32.71
C LYS A 388 40.88 7.41 -32.55
N TYR A 389 40.43 6.22 -32.94
CA TYR A 389 39.03 5.84 -32.90
C TYR A 389 38.66 4.98 -31.68
N VAL A 390 37.44 5.17 -31.17
CA VAL A 390 36.84 4.33 -30.13
C VAL A 390 36.61 2.92 -30.67
N SER A 391 36.99 1.90 -29.90
CA SER A 391 36.83 0.50 -30.26
C SER A 391 36.56 -0.38 -29.04
N ALA A 392 35.64 -1.33 -29.21
CA ALA A 392 35.43 -2.42 -28.28
C ALA A 392 36.42 -3.56 -28.61
N GLN A 393 37.12 -4.06 -27.60
CA GLN A 393 38.07 -5.16 -27.74
C GLN A 393 37.38 -6.52 -27.46
N PRO A 394 37.96 -7.64 -27.92
CA PRO A 394 37.40 -8.98 -27.66
C PRO A 394 37.30 -9.34 -26.16
N ASP A 395 38.12 -8.73 -25.31
CA ASP A 395 38.09 -8.91 -23.85
C ASP A 395 36.99 -8.09 -23.15
N GLY A 396 36.15 -7.38 -23.91
CA GLY A 396 35.07 -6.53 -23.40
C GLY A 396 35.52 -5.13 -22.97
N SER A 397 36.82 -4.80 -23.06
CA SER A 397 37.32 -3.46 -22.77
C SER A 397 37.00 -2.47 -23.89
N VAL A 398 36.91 -1.18 -23.55
CA VAL A 398 36.78 -0.07 -24.50
C VAL A 398 38.10 0.70 -24.53
N GLN A 399 38.67 0.88 -25.72
CA GLN A 399 39.91 1.63 -25.93
C GLN A 399 39.76 2.60 -27.10
N ILE A 400 40.61 3.63 -27.12
CA ILE A 400 40.63 4.68 -28.15
C ILE A 400 41.97 4.56 -28.89
N ASN A 401 42.12 3.48 -29.66
CA ASN A 401 43.42 3.01 -30.16
C ASN A 401 43.45 2.62 -31.65
N ARG A 402 42.34 2.80 -32.38
CA ARG A 402 42.25 2.44 -33.80
C ARG A 402 42.53 3.59 -34.74
#